data_AF-W5NJQ2-F1
#
_entry.id   AF-W5NJQ2-F1
#
_cell.length_a   1.000
_cell.length_b   1.000
_cell.length_c   1.000
_cell.angle_alpha   90.00
_cell.angle_beta   90.00
_cell.angle_gamma   90.00
#
_symmetry.space_group_name_H-M   'P 1'
#
loop_
_entity.id
_entity.type
_entity.pdbx_description
1 polymer ?
#
loop_
_entity_poly.entity_id
_entity_poly.type
_entity_poly.pdbx_seq_one_letter_code
_entity_poly.pdbx_strand_id
1 'polypeptide(L)' 'MFEQVPMVEMDGMKLVQSKAIMNYISAKYNLYGKDLKERVMIDMYAEGLRDLMEMIMKHPFL' A
#
# COMPACT_ATOMS: atom_id res chain seq x y z
N MET A 1 -13.42 -13.36 -5.99
CA MET A 1 -12.74 -12.09 -5.64
C MET A 1 -12.79 -12.00 -4.13
N PHE A 2 -11.71 -11.64 -3.43
CA PHE A 2 -11.45 -11.93 -2.02
C PHE A 2 -12.45 -11.42 -0.95
N GLU A 3 -13.63 -10.92 -1.32
CA GLU A 3 -14.72 -10.43 -0.43
C GLU A 3 -14.25 -9.43 0.64
N GLN A 4 -13.13 -8.77 0.39
CA GLN A 4 -12.45 -7.86 1.29
C GLN A 4 -12.38 -6.48 0.66
N VAL A 5 -12.47 -5.47 1.53
CA VAL A 5 -12.15 -4.08 1.23
C VAL A 5 -10.87 -3.69 1.99
N PRO A 6 -10.07 -2.72 1.48
CA PRO A 6 -10.32 -1.88 0.31
C PRO A 6 -10.11 -2.58 -1.04
N MET A 7 -10.91 -2.14 -2.03
CA MET A 7 -10.84 -2.53 -3.44
C MET A 7 -10.91 -1.28 -4.31
N VAL A 8 -10.03 -1.18 -5.31
CA VAL A 8 -9.95 -0.05 -6.23
C VAL A 8 -10.06 -0.54 -7.67
N GLU A 9 -10.98 0.06 -8.43
CA GLU A 9 -11.06 -0.13 -9.88
C GLU A 9 -10.21 0.93 -10.59
N MET A 10 -9.14 0.52 -11.28
CA MET A 10 -8.19 1.42 -11.95
C MET A 10 -7.54 0.69 -13.14
N ASP A 11 -7.36 1.39 -14.27
CA ASP A 11 -6.74 0.86 -15.49
C ASP A 11 -7.34 -0.48 -15.98
N GLY A 12 -8.66 -0.62 -15.84
CA GLY A 12 -9.39 -1.84 -16.20
C GLY A 12 -9.20 -3.03 -15.24
N MET A 13 -8.43 -2.86 -14.15
CA MET A 13 -8.22 -3.85 -13.11
C MET A 13 -9.10 -3.57 -11.89
N LYS A 14 -9.48 -4.64 -11.17
CA LYS A 14 -10.04 -4.53 -9.82
C LYS A 14 -9.00 -4.98 -8.80
N LEU A 15 -8.29 -4.03 -8.22
CA LEU A 15 -7.17 -4.25 -7.30
C LEU A 15 -7.70 -4.40 -5.86
N VAL A 16 -7.25 -5.43 -5.16
CA VAL A 16 -7.46 -5.63 -3.71
C VAL A 16 -6.11 -5.69 -3.00
N GLN A 17 -6.10 -5.74 -1.66
CA GLN A 17 -4.91 -5.65 -0.81
C GLN A 17 -4.31 -4.23 -0.85
N SER A 18 -4.44 -3.50 0.26
CA SER A 18 -4.04 -2.09 0.37
C SER A 18 -2.60 -1.83 -0.10
N LYS A 19 -1.65 -2.72 0.26
CA LYS A 19 -0.25 -2.61 -0.17
C LYS A 19 -0.07 -2.75 -1.69
N ALA A 20 -0.79 -3.68 -2.32
CA ALA A 20 -0.70 -3.87 -3.76
C ALA A 20 -1.29 -2.66 -4.52
N ILE A 21 -2.41 -2.12 -4.03
CA ILE A 21 -3.02 -0.89 -4.55
C ILE A 21 -2.04 0.29 -4.43
N MET A 22 -1.44 0.49 -3.25
CA MET A 22 -0.47 1.57 -3.00
C MET A 22 0.77 1.44 -3.89
N ASN A 23 1.34 0.24 -4.02
CA ASN A 23 2.51 0.00 -4.86
C ASN A 23 2.22 0.22 -6.34
N TYR A 24 1.02 -0.11 -6.80
CA TYR A 24 0.60 0.16 -8.17
C TYR A 24 0.52 1.67 -8.44
N ILE A 25 -0.15 2.41 -7.55
CA ILE A 25 -0.29 3.87 -7.67
C ILE A 25 1.09 4.54 -7.60
N SER A 26 1.94 4.16 -6.65
CA SER A 26 3.27 4.77 -6.51
C SER A 26 4.15 4.51 -7.73
N ALA A 27 4.12 3.30 -8.29
CA ALA A 27 4.84 2.98 -9.53
C ALA A 27 4.28 3.77 -10.73
N LYS A 28 2.96 3.79 -10.91
CA LYS A 28 2.29 4.45 -12.04
C LYS A 28 2.60 5.95 -12.12
N TYR A 29 2.68 6.62 -10.98
CA TYR A 29 2.92 8.06 -10.90
C TYR A 29 4.38 8.43 -10.60
N ASN A 30 5.33 7.51 -10.78
CA ASN A 30 6.77 7.73 -10.55
C ASN A 30 7.13 8.18 -9.12
N LEU A 31 6.36 7.72 -8.13
CA LEU A 31 6.56 7.99 -6.71
C LEU A 31 7.27 6.82 -5.98
N TYR A 32 7.68 5.77 -6.70
CA TYR A 32 8.25 4.55 -6.13
C TYR A 32 9.73 4.35 -6.46
N GLY A 33 10.53 5.43 -6.44
CA GLY A 33 11.97 5.39 -6.64
C GLY A 33 12.42 4.99 -8.06
N LYS A 34 13.57 5.52 -8.49
CA LYS A 34 14.11 5.23 -9.83
C LYS A 34 14.91 3.94 -9.91
N ASP A 35 15.42 3.47 -8.78
CA ASP A 35 16.26 2.28 -8.66
C ASP A 35 15.89 1.42 -7.45
N LEU A 36 16.52 0.25 -7.35
CA LEU A 36 16.26 -0.71 -6.27
C LEU A 36 16.61 -0.15 -4.89
N LYS A 37 17.62 0.72 -4.79
CA LYS A 37 18.07 1.30 -3.53
C LYS A 37 17.07 2.33 -3.02
N GLU A 38 16.54 3.18 -3.89
CA GLU A 38 15.47 4.12 -3.53
C GLU A 38 14.18 3.37 -3.17
N ARG A 39 13.82 2.31 -3.92
CA ARG A 39 12.64 1.48 -3.65
C ARG A 39 12.68 0.82 -2.28
N VAL A 40 13.79 0.17 -1.93
CA VAL A 40 13.90 -0.51 -0.64
C VAL A 40 13.82 0.47 0.53
N MET A 41 14.32 1.70 0.36
CA MET A 41 14.18 2.75 1.37
C MET A 41 12.72 3.18 1.54
N ILE A 42 11.99 3.37 0.43
CA ILE A 42 10.55 3.70 0.46
C ILE A 42 9.76 2.57 1.13
N ASP A 43 10.01 1.32 0.75
CA ASP A 43 9.37 0.15 1.34
C ASP A 43 9.62 0.04 2.84
N MET A 44 10.88 0.21 3.26
CA MET A 44 11.26 0.15 4.67
C MET A 44 10.52 1.21 5.51
N TYR A 45 10.40 2.44 5.00
CA TYR A 45 9.64 3.50 5.69
C TYR A 45 8.13 3.23 5.68
N ALA A 46 7.57 2.77 4.55
CA ALA A 46 6.15 2.48 4.43
C ALA A 46 5.72 1.31 5.34
N GLU A 47 6.53 0.24 5.43
CA GLU A 47 6.24 -0.89 6.32
C GLU A 47 6.32 -0.49 7.80
N GLY A 48 7.33 0.29 8.21
CA GLY A 48 7.41 0.77 9.58
C GLY A 48 6.22 1.62 10.00
N LEU A 49 5.72 2.48 9.10
CA LEU A 49 4.49 3.25 9.34
C LEU A 49 3.25 2.34 9.36
N ARG A 50 3.22 1.32 8.51
CA ARG A 50 2.11 0.36 8.45
C ARG A 50 1.96 -0.39 9.77
N ASP A 51 3.04 -0.88 10.35
CA ASP A 51 3.00 -1.59 11.64
C ASP A 51 2.38 -0.70 12.74
N LEU A 52 2.78 0.58 12.80
CA LEU A 52 2.20 1.55 13.73
C LEU A 52 0.71 1.80 13.44
N MET A 53 0.35 1.98 12.17
CA MET A 53 -1.04 2.22 11.76
C MET A 53 -1.94 1.03 12.06
N GLU A 54 -1.45 -0.20 11.95
CA GLU A 54 -2.20 -1.41 12.31
C GLU A 54 -2.50 -1.47 13.81
N MET A 55 -1.63 -0.92 14.67
CA MET A 55 -1.92 -0.77 16.11
C MET A 55 -3.03 0.26 16.34
N ILE A 56 -2.95 1.42 15.66
CA ILE A 56 -3.92 2.52 15.81
C ILE A 56 -5.29 2.14 15.23
N MET A 57 -5.34 1.41 14.12
CA MET A 57 -6.58 1.03 13.43
C MET A 57 -7.50 0.17 14.30
N LYS A 58 -6.94 -0.58 15.25
CA LYS A 58 -7.70 -1.39 16.21
C LYS A 58 -8.25 -0.57 17.37
N HIS A 59 -7.72 0.63 17.63
CA HIS A 59 -8.07 1.44 18.79
C HIS A 59 -9.58 1.78 18.91
N PRO A 60 -10.33 2.09 17.84
CA PRO A 60 -11.77 2.35 17.95
C PRO A 60 -12.61 1.12 18.38
N PHE A 61 -12.01 -0.06 18.38
CA PHE A 61 -12.67 -1.34 18.69
C PHE A 61 -12.17 -1.97 20.00
N LEU A 62 -11.25 -1.30 20.69
CA LEU A 62 -10.84 -1.61 22.07
C LEU A 62 -11.77 -0.88 23.05
#